data_AF-A0A1Y3QV40-F1
#
_entry.id   AF-A0A1Y3QV40-F1
#
_cell.length_a   1.000
_cell.length_b   1.000
_cell.length_c   1.000
_cell.angle_alpha   90.00
_cell.angle_beta   90.00
_cell.angle_gamma   90.00
#
_symmetry.space_group_name_H-M   'P 1'
#
loop_
_entity.id
_entity.type
_entity.pdbx_description
1 polymer ?
#
loop_
_entity_poly.entity_id
_entity_poly.type
_entity_poly.pdbx_seq_one_letter_code
_entity_poly.pdbx_strand_id
1 'polypeptide(L)'
;MKNLFLCFALVGMASTLCAQERGDMLVSGSLSWSSSSTKTTVSSTSETTKGSRSFEFAPQFHYFVINKLSLGLGIGYSLEKDPNGRTGSDDEQLFDKKGLFYFQPMASYYIPLGKKFYYVPRFYIGFGFGKNKSELTSKEVSEEDASRFRVGISALNFEFRPADHIGIMFNAGDLGYQTTVIKQDGDNKVSNRDFSLGLNVGATIAFNYYF
;
A
#
# COMPACT_ATOMS: atom_id res chain seq x y z
N MET A 1 -23.39 -0.62 -13.37
CA MET A 1 -21.97 -0.77 -13.76
C MET A 1 -21.63 0.07 -14.99
N LYS A 2 -21.63 1.41 -14.87
CA LYS A 2 -21.24 2.33 -15.96
C LYS A 2 -20.35 3.50 -15.51
N ASN A 3 -19.97 3.57 -14.22
CA ASN A 3 -19.29 4.74 -13.66
C ASN A 3 -17.80 4.49 -13.35
N LEU A 4 -17.24 3.33 -13.73
CA LEU A 4 -15.82 3.01 -13.48
C LEU A 4 -14.90 3.39 -14.65
N PHE A 5 -15.46 3.84 -15.78
CA PHE A 5 -14.68 4.22 -16.97
C PHE A 5 -14.21 5.68 -16.98
N LEU A 6 -14.71 6.53 -16.07
CA LEU A 6 -14.44 7.97 -16.15
C LEU A 6 -13.07 8.40 -15.56
N CYS A 7 -12.41 7.55 -14.76
CA CYS A 7 -11.10 7.87 -14.21
C CYS A 7 -9.93 7.61 -15.19
N PHE A 8 -10.16 6.84 -16.27
CA PHE A 8 -9.14 6.54 -17.28
C PHE A 8 -9.11 7.52 -18.45
N ALA A 9 -10.09 8.43 -18.57
CA ALA A 9 -10.38 9.14 -19.82
C ALA A 9 -9.79 10.56 -19.94
N LEU A 10 -8.86 10.99 -19.08
CA LEU A 10 -8.39 12.38 -19.05
C LEU A 10 -6.88 12.57 -19.24
N VAL A 11 -6.19 11.58 -19.82
CA VAL A 11 -4.77 11.69 -20.15
C VAL A 11 -4.59 11.57 -21.66
N GLY A 12 -4.80 12.69 -22.34
CA GLY A 12 -4.49 12.87 -23.74
C GLY A 12 -3.77 14.19 -23.93
N MET A 13 -2.48 14.24 -23.63
CA MET A 13 -1.58 15.25 -24.18
C MET A 13 -0.30 14.57 -24.61
N ALA A 14 0.10 14.88 -25.83
CA ALA A 14 1.25 14.33 -26.50
C ALA A 14 2.54 14.90 -25.92
N SER A 15 3.38 14.04 -25.34
CA SER A 15 4.82 14.21 -25.37
C SER A 15 5.46 12.89 -25.79
N THR A 16 6.06 12.92 -26.96
CA THR A 16 6.94 11.86 -27.45
C THR A 16 8.36 12.36 -27.28
N LEU A 17 9.24 11.43 -26.86
CA LEU A 17 10.70 11.50 -26.78
C LEU A 17 11.23 11.71 -25.34
N CYS A 18 11.70 10.59 -24.76
CA CYS A 18 12.37 10.46 -23.46
C CYS A 18 11.52 10.67 -22.21
N ALA A 19 10.62 9.74 -21.88
CA ALA A 19 9.94 9.81 -20.58
C ALA A 19 10.95 9.79 -19.41
N GLN A 20 10.69 10.61 -18.38
CA GLN A 20 11.51 10.95 -17.20
C GLN A 20 12.37 12.22 -17.35
N GLU A 21 12.03 13.14 -18.26
CA GLU A 21 12.61 14.47 -18.38
C GLU A 21 11.84 15.52 -17.57
N ARG A 22 12.47 16.66 -17.28
CA ARG A 22 11.80 17.76 -16.58
C ARG A 22 10.55 18.20 -17.36
N GLY A 23 9.43 18.23 -16.66
CA GLY A 23 8.14 18.60 -17.25
C GLY A 23 7.24 17.40 -17.53
N ASP A 24 7.82 16.20 -17.64
CA ASP A 24 7.05 14.99 -17.86
C ASP A 24 6.11 14.71 -16.69
N MET A 25 5.00 14.06 -17.01
CA MET A 25 4.00 13.63 -16.06
C MET A 25 3.86 12.12 -16.10
N LEU A 26 3.46 11.55 -14.97
CA LEU A 26 3.24 10.12 -14.82
C LEU A 26 2.00 9.90 -13.96
N VAL A 27 1.03 9.16 -14.49
CA VAL A 27 -0.05 8.57 -13.69
C VAL A 27 0.31 7.13 -13.40
N SER A 28 0.18 6.73 -12.14
CA SER A 28 0.44 5.38 -11.68
C SER A 28 -0.73 4.84 -10.88
N GLY A 29 -0.90 3.52 -10.88
CA GLY A 29 -1.84 2.84 -10.00
C GLY A 29 -1.16 1.63 -9.40
N SER A 30 -1.03 1.59 -8.08
CA SER A 30 -0.48 0.44 -7.37
C SER A 30 -1.59 -0.42 -6.77
N LEU A 31 -1.42 -1.73 -6.88
CA LEU A 31 -2.22 -2.74 -6.21
C LEU A 31 -1.29 -3.59 -5.36
N SER A 32 -1.64 -3.78 -4.09
CA SER A 32 -0.91 -4.63 -3.16
C SER A 32 -1.86 -5.59 -2.46
N TRP A 33 -1.44 -6.85 -2.36
CA TRP A 33 -2.15 -7.89 -1.63
C TRP A 33 -1.16 -8.73 -0.84
N SER A 34 -1.45 -8.95 0.44
CA SER A 34 -0.74 -9.91 1.27
C SER A 34 -1.71 -10.80 2.04
N SER A 35 -1.31 -12.04 2.27
CA SER A 35 -2.07 -13.01 3.07
C SER A 35 -1.09 -13.92 3.78
N SER A 36 -1.34 -14.19 5.05
CA SER A 36 -0.57 -15.14 5.85
C SER A 36 -1.47 -16.20 6.45
N SER A 37 -0.90 -17.36 6.76
CA SER A 37 -1.53 -18.42 7.53
C SER A 37 -0.47 -19.19 8.29
N THR A 38 -0.85 -19.76 9.41
CA THR A 38 0.04 -20.59 10.24
C THR A 38 -0.55 -21.98 10.33
N LYS A 39 0.24 -22.99 9.99
CA LYS A 39 -0.13 -24.40 10.16
C LYS A 39 0.62 -24.95 11.35
N THR A 40 -0.09 -25.44 12.34
CA THR A 40 0.45 -26.09 13.53
C THR A 40 0.16 -27.58 13.43
N THR A 41 1.20 -28.40 13.56
CA THR A 41 1.08 -29.87 13.57
C THR A 41 1.57 -30.39 14.92
N VAL A 42 0.69 -31.05 15.67
CA VAL A 42 1.03 -31.73 16.92
C VAL A 42 0.70 -33.21 16.75
N SER A 43 1.72 -34.05 16.81
CA SER A 43 1.61 -35.49 16.51
C SER A 43 1.03 -35.75 15.11
N SER A 44 -0.19 -36.28 15.00
CA SER A 44 -0.89 -36.60 13.74
C SER A 44 -2.02 -35.62 13.40
N THR A 45 -2.29 -34.63 14.25
CA THR A 45 -3.34 -33.63 14.04
C THR A 45 -2.70 -32.36 13.50
N SER A 46 -3.27 -31.83 12.40
CA SER A 46 -2.86 -30.55 11.82
C SER A 46 -4.00 -29.56 11.90
N GLU A 47 -3.74 -28.39 12.46
CA GLU A 47 -4.67 -27.28 12.49
C GLU A 47 -4.07 -26.09 11.73
N THR A 48 -4.90 -25.43 10.93
CA THR A 48 -4.50 -24.25 10.16
C THR A 48 -5.22 -23.03 10.72
N THR A 49 -4.45 -22.11 11.29
CA THR A 49 -4.94 -20.82 11.79
C THR A 49 -4.87 -19.79 10.67
N LYS A 50 -5.95 -19.04 10.46
CA LYS A 50 -5.97 -17.95 9.47
C LYS A 50 -5.11 -16.81 10.01
N GLY A 51 -4.19 -16.31 9.19
CA GLY A 51 -3.36 -15.15 9.52
C GLY A 51 -3.95 -13.86 8.95
N SER A 52 -3.14 -12.81 9.05
CA SER A 52 -3.43 -11.47 8.52
C SER A 52 -3.62 -11.46 7.02
N ARG A 53 -4.53 -10.61 6.55
CA ARG A 53 -4.79 -10.35 5.12
C ARG A 53 -4.84 -8.84 4.93
N SER A 54 -4.11 -8.32 3.97
CA SER A 54 -4.17 -6.90 3.62
C SER A 54 -4.33 -6.69 2.13
N PHE A 55 -5.10 -5.67 1.77
CA PHE A 55 -5.32 -5.24 0.40
C PHE A 55 -5.18 -3.73 0.34
N GLU A 56 -4.47 -3.22 -0.66
CA GLU A 56 -4.26 -1.79 -0.85
C GLU A 56 -4.39 -1.44 -2.33
N PHE A 57 -5.12 -0.37 -2.63
CA PHE A 57 -5.20 0.23 -3.95
C PHE A 57 -4.89 1.72 -3.87
N ALA A 58 -3.97 2.19 -4.70
CA ALA A 58 -3.47 3.57 -4.66
C ALA A 58 -3.21 4.13 -6.07
N PRO A 59 -4.12 4.91 -6.65
CA PRO A 59 -3.77 5.82 -7.73
C PRO A 59 -2.76 6.88 -7.25
N GLN A 60 -1.87 7.28 -8.15
CA GLN A 60 -0.78 8.21 -7.89
C GLN A 60 -0.58 9.10 -9.12
N PHE A 61 -0.26 10.35 -8.85
CA PHE A 61 0.18 11.30 -9.88
C PHE A 61 1.59 11.77 -9.56
N HIS A 62 2.42 11.91 -10.59
CA HIS A 62 3.82 12.32 -10.49
C HIS A 62 4.14 13.37 -11.55
N TYR A 63 5.01 14.32 -11.19
CA TYR A 63 5.56 15.34 -12.06
C TYR A 63 7.08 15.36 -11.93
N PHE A 64 7.79 15.32 -13.05
CA PHE A 64 9.24 15.37 -13.09
C PHE A 64 9.72 16.81 -12.93
N VAL A 65 10.11 17.17 -11.71
CA VAL A 65 10.56 18.53 -11.36
C VAL A 65 11.94 18.85 -11.96
N ILE A 66 12.77 17.82 -12.12
CA ILE A 66 14.03 17.81 -12.86
C ILE A 66 14.18 16.43 -13.51
N ASN A 67 15.15 16.29 -14.42
CA ASN A 67 15.42 15.02 -15.10
C ASN A 67 15.59 13.90 -14.08
N LYS A 68 14.83 12.81 -14.27
CA LYS A 68 14.83 11.59 -13.46
C LYS A 68 14.36 11.75 -12.02
N LEU A 69 13.96 12.94 -11.57
CA LEU A 69 13.40 13.14 -10.23
C LEU A 69 11.94 13.55 -10.35
N SER A 70 11.04 12.67 -9.91
CA SER A 70 9.63 12.99 -9.80
C SER A 70 9.25 13.34 -8.36
N LEU A 71 8.34 14.30 -8.23
CA LEU A 71 7.50 14.46 -7.04
C LEU A 71 6.12 13.96 -7.37
N GLY A 72 5.48 13.28 -6.42
CA GLY A 72 4.17 12.72 -6.62
C GLY A 72 3.29 12.77 -5.39
N LEU A 73 2.01 12.55 -5.62
CA LEU A 73 0.99 12.42 -4.60
C LEU A 73 0.15 11.18 -4.92
N GLY A 74 0.11 10.25 -3.97
CA GLY A 74 -0.77 9.10 -3.98
C GLY A 74 -2.00 9.35 -3.12
N ILE A 75 -3.13 8.79 -3.54
CA ILE A 75 -4.34 8.71 -2.72
C ILE A 75 -4.80 7.27 -2.78
N GLY A 76 -5.03 6.63 -1.65
CA GLY A 76 -5.34 5.20 -1.63
C GLY A 76 -6.27 4.79 -0.51
N TYR A 77 -6.69 3.54 -0.59
CA TYR A 77 -7.50 2.89 0.43
C TYR A 77 -6.89 1.53 0.78
N SER A 78 -6.69 1.30 2.07
CA SER A 78 -6.14 0.05 2.61
C SER A 78 -7.16 -0.66 3.47
N LEU A 79 -7.30 -1.96 3.26
CA LEU A 79 -8.08 -2.89 4.06
C LEU A 79 -7.13 -3.88 4.71
N GLU A 80 -7.16 -3.97 6.04
CA GLU A 80 -6.45 -4.98 6.82
C GLU A 80 -7.47 -5.82 7.58
N LYS A 81 -7.25 -7.13 7.60
CA LYS A 81 -8.00 -8.09 8.41
C LYS A 81 -7.01 -8.93 9.18
N ASP A 82 -6.95 -8.72 10.48
CA ASP A 82 -6.02 -9.39 11.39
C ASP A 82 -6.80 -10.30 12.34
N PRO A 83 -6.36 -11.55 12.57
CA PRO A 83 -6.97 -12.38 13.60
C PRO A 83 -6.76 -11.71 14.96
N ASN A 84 -7.84 -11.55 15.71
CA ASN A 84 -7.73 -11.02 17.06
C ASN A 84 -7.55 -12.18 18.06
N GLY A 85 -6.96 -11.89 19.22
CA GLY A 85 -6.69 -12.91 20.24
C GLY A 85 -7.93 -13.44 20.96
N ARG A 86 -9.13 -13.22 20.41
CA ARG A 86 -10.41 -13.63 20.99
C ARG A 86 -11.04 -14.76 20.17
N THR A 87 -11.83 -15.56 20.85
CA THR A 87 -12.57 -16.68 20.26
C THR A 87 -14.06 -16.42 20.45
N GLY A 88 -14.83 -16.54 19.37
CA GLY A 88 -16.28 -16.39 19.36
C GLY A 88 -16.98 -17.60 19.96
N SER A 89 -18.31 -17.62 19.88
CA SER A 89 -19.08 -18.82 20.19
C SER A 89 -18.74 -19.93 19.17
N ASP A 90 -18.68 -21.19 19.61
CA ASP A 90 -18.29 -22.36 18.82
C ASP A 90 -16.82 -22.39 18.34
N ASP A 91 -15.90 -21.85 19.13
CA ASP A 91 -14.45 -21.80 18.83
C ASP A 91 -14.09 -21.05 17.52
N GLU A 92 -14.98 -20.17 17.04
CA GLU A 92 -14.74 -19.38 15.84
C GLU A 92 -13.65 -18.31 16.05
N GLN A 93 -12.64 -18.28 15.18
CA GLN A 93 -11.61 -17.24 15.18
C GLN A 93 -12.20 -15.88 14.78
N LEU A 94 -12.09 -14.88 15.64
CA LEU A 94 -12.57 -13.51 15.41
C LEU A 94 -11.47 -12.62 14.79
N PHE A 95 -11.88 -11.50 14.19
CA PHE A 95 -10.97 -10.62 13.46
C PHE A 95 -11.16 -9.13 13.79
N ASP A 96 -10.05 -8.40 13.77
CA ASP A 96 -10.02 -6.95 13.67
C ASP A 96 -9.93 -6.55 12.19
N LYS A 97 -10.79 -5.63 11.76
CA LYS A 97 -10.86 -5.11 10.39
C LYS A 97 -10.56 -3.62 10.38
N LYS A 98 -9.51 -3.22 9.69
CA LYS A 98 -9.10 -1.82 9.57
C LYS A 98 -9.28 -1.34 8.15
N GLY A 99 -10.05 -0.27 7.97
CA GLY A 99 -10.24 0.41 6.69
C GLY A 99 -9.72 1.84 6.79
N LEU A 100 -8.69 2.18 6.03
CA LEU A 100 -8.08 3.51 6.04
C LEU A 100 -8.04 4.11 4.64
N PHE A 101 -8.54 5.33 4.51
CA PHE A 101 -8.21 6.20 3.40
C PHE A 101 -6.91 6.92 3.72
N TYR A 102 -6.02 7.08 2.75
CA TYR A 102 -4.75 7.77 2.97
C TYR A 102 -4.34 8.61 1.77
N PHE A 103 -3.51 9.61 2.04
CA PHE A 103 -2.77 10.33 1.01
C PHE A 103 -1.28 10.25 1.32
N GLN A 104 -0.46 10.27 0.27
CA GLN A 104 0.95 9.94 0.35
C GLN A 104 1.78 10.79 -0.62
N PRO A 105 2.28 11.96 -0.20
CA PRO A 105 3.35 12.64 -0.93
C PRO A 105 4.60 11.75 -1.03
N MET A 106 5.26 11.81 -2.18
CA MET A 106 6.42 10.98 -2.49
C MET A 106 7.40 11.67 -3.43
N ALA A 107 8.66 11.24 -3.37
CA ALA A 107 9.71 11.62 -4.30
C ALA A 107 10.39 10.35 -4.83
N SER A 108 10.54 10.23 -6.15
CA SER A 108 11.16 9.07 -6.79
C SER A 108 12.30 9.50 -7.70
N TYR A 109 13.43 8.80 -7.63
CA TYR A 109 14.57 9.06 -8.51
C TYR A 109 14.82 7.85 -9.42
N TYR A 110 14.93 8.08 -10.72
CA TYR A 110 14.99 7.03 -11.74
C TYR A 110 16.44 6.80 -12.21
N ILE A 111 17.02 5.68 -11.80
CA ILE A 111 18.39 5.30 -12.13
C ILE A 111 18.35 4.23 -13.23
N PRO A 112 18.83 4.49 -14.45
CA PRO A 112 18.84 3.49 -15.51
C PRO A 112 19.83 2.38 -15.18
N LEU A 113 19.37 1.13 -15.17
CA LEU A 113 20.20 -0.08 -15.07
C LEU A 113 20.38 -0.77 -16.43
N GLY A 114 19.74 -0.25 -17.46
CA GLY A 114 19.78 -0.72 -18.84
C GLY A 114 18.88 0.13 -19.72
N LYS A 115 18.53 -0.36 -20.91
CA LYS A 115 17.70 0.41 -21.87
C LYS A 115 16.25 0.62 -21.41
N LYS A 116 15.70 -0.35 -20.68
CA LYS A 116 14.27 -0.42 -20.32
C LYS A 116 14.05 -0.78 -18.85
N PHE A 117 15.11 -0.83 -18.04
CA PHE A 117 15.04 -1.24 -16.65
C PHE A 117 15.67 -0.18 -15.76
N TYR A 118 14.94 0.20 -14.71
CA TYR A 118 15.29 1.30 -13.84
C TYR A 118 15.22 0.85 -12.39
N TYR A 119 16.20 1.25 -11.60
CA TYR A 119 16.10 1.26 -10.15
C TYR A 119 15.48 2.59 -9.72
N VAL A 120 14.43 2.53 -8.91
CA VAL A 120 13.57 3.68 -8.59
C VAL A 120 13.42 3.81 -7.07
N PRO A 121 14.49 4.18 -6.33
CA PRO A 121 14.35 4.48 -4.91
C PRO A 121 13.30 5.58 -4.73
N ARG A 122 12.37 5.35 -3.80
CA ARG A 122 11.27 6.27 -3.54
C ARG A 122 11.17 6.58 -2.06
N PHE A 123 11.23 7.85 -1.72
CA PHE A 123 10.87 8.35 -0.40
C PHE A 123 9.38 8.67 -0.37
N TYR A 124 8.71 8.36 0.74
CA TYR A 124 7.30 8.67 0.93
C TYR A 124 6.99 9.07 2.37
N ILE A 125 5.97 9.92 2.50
CA ILE A 125 5.32 10.24 3.78
C ILE A 125 3.83 9.97 3.56
N GLY A 126 3.20 9.21 4.44
CA GLY A 126 1.79 8.82 4.33
C GLY A 126 0.99 9.22 5.56
N PHE A 127 -0.21 9.72 5.34
CA PHE A 127 -1.19 10.03 6.38
C PHE A 127 -2.50 9.32 6.05
N GLY A 128 -2.97 8.49 6.97
CA GLY A 128 -4.18 7.70 6.82
C GLY A 128 -5.18 7.94 7.94
N PHE A 129 -6.46 7.86 7.62
CA PHE A 129 -7.57 8.02 8.55
C PHE A 129 -8.69 7.05 8.17
N GLY A 130 -9.40 6.54 9.17
CA GLY A 130 -10.53 5.66 8.93
C GLY A 130 -10.99 4.98 10.20
N LYS A 131 -11.43 3.73 10.06
CA LYS A 131 -12.12 2.98 11.11
C LYS A 131 -11.37 1.68 11.40
N ASN A 132 -11.28 1.34 12.68
CA ASN A 132 -10.93 0.02 13.16
C ASN A 132 -12.19 -0.65 13.71
N LYS A 133 -12.57 -1.80 13.18
CA LYS A 133 -13.72 -2.58 13.64
C LYS A 133 -13.22 -3.85 14.32
N SER A 134 -13.56 -4.03 15.59
CA SER A 134 -13.14 -5.19 16.37
C SER A 134 -14.34 -6.09 16.67
N GLU A 135 -14.28 -7.33 16.19
CA GLU A 135 -15.26 -8.37 16.55
C GLU A 135 -15.02 -8.78 18.02
N LEU A 136 -15.96 -8.44 18.90
CA LEU A 136 -15.94 -8.78 20.33
C LEU A 136 -16.55 -10.16 20.59
N THR A 137 -17.55 -10.52 19.78
CA THR A 137 -18.26 -11.81 19.73
C THR A 137 -18.78 -11.98 18.30
N SER A 138 -19.21 -13.17 17.89
CA SER A 138 -19.75 -13.45 16.54
C SER A 138 -20.94 -12.55 16.12
N LYS A 139 -21.51 -11.77 17.05
CA LYS A 139 -22.64 -10.84 16.82
C LYS A 139 -22.35 -9.38 17.24
N GLU A 140 -21.26 -9.12 17.95
CA GLU A 140 -20.97 -7.80 18.53
C GLU A 140 -19.68 -7.24 17.94
N VAL A 141 -19.76 -6.02 17.40
CA VAL A 141 -18.65 -5.33 16.75
C VAL A 141 -18.50 -3.95 17.36
N SER A 142 -17.30 -3.66 17.87
CA SER A 142 -16.91 -2.31 18.27
C SER A 142 -16.32 -1.56 17.07
N GLU A 143 -16.62 -0.26 16.93
CA GLU A 143 -16.04 0.61 15.91
C GLU A 143 -15.30 1.78 16.55
N GLU A 144 -14.02 1.91 16.21
CA GLU A 144 -13.11 2.91 16.74
C GLU A 144 -12.48 3.73 15.61
N ASP A 145 -12.17 4.99 15.88
CA ASP A 145 -11.46 5.83 14.91
C ASP A 145 -9.98 5.46 14.87
N ALA A 146 -9.46 5.30 13.65
CA ALA A 146 -8.06 4.96 13.41
C ALA A 146 -7.37 6.05 12.59
N SER A 147 -6.13 6.35 12.95
CA SER A 147 -5.23 7.22 12.19
C SER A 147 -3.87 6.58 12.05
N ARG A 148 -3.18 6.86 10.95
CA ARG A 148 -1.89 6.28 10.62
C ARG A 148 -0.96 7.36 10.08
N PHE A 149 0.27 7.35 10.57
CA PHE A 149 1.38 8.09 9.99
C PHE A 149 2.45 7.11 9.55
N ARG A 150 2.97 7.29 8.34
CA ARG A 150 4.07 6.51 7.78
C ARG A 150 5.11 7.44 7.20
N VAL A 151 6.37 7.05 7.35
CA VAL A 151 7.49 7.62 6.60
C VAL A 151 8.44 6.50 6.24
N GLY A 152 8.93 6.49 5.02
CA GLY A 152 9.80 5.41 4.58
C GLY A 152 10.45 5.64 3.24
N ILE A 153 11.31 4.68 2.91
CA ILE A 153 11.99 4.57 1.64
C ILE A 153 11.71 3.18 1.09
N SER A 154 11.13 3.15 -0.11
CA SER A 154 11.09 1.97 -0.96
C SER A 154 12.47 1.77 -1.58
N ALA A 155 13.31 1.00 -0.90
CA ALA A 155 14.73 0.82 -1.25
C ALA A 155 14.94 -0.29 -2.28
N LEU A 156 14.02 -1.24 -2.42
CA LEU A 156 14.09 -2.28 -3.45
C LEU A 156 12.91 -2.11 -4.41
N ASN A 157 12.95 -1.05 -5.18
CA ASN A 157 11.87 -0.67 -6.09
C ASN A 157 12.42 -0.49 -7.50
N PHE A 158 11.80 -1.17 -8.45
CA PHE A 158 12.29 -1.26 -9.82
C PHE A 158 11.18 -1.03 -10.81
N GLU A 159 11.52 -0.52 -11.98
CA GLU A 159 10.60 -0.33 -13.09
C GLU A 159 11.14 -0.97 -14.36
N PHE A 160 10.29 -1.76 -15.01
CA PHE A 160 10.49 -2.22 -16.38
C PHE A 160 9.59 -1.43 -17.33
N ARG A 161 10.17 -0.82 -18.36
CA ARG A 161 9.48 -0.01 -19.37
C ARG A 161 9.41 -0.75 -20.71
N PRO A 162 8.39 -1.59 -20.96
CA PRO A 162 8.27 -2.33 -22.21
C PRO A 162 8.08 -1.40 -23.43
N ALA A 163 7.44 -0.24 -23.24
CA ALA A 163 7.19 0.78 -24.25
C ALA A 163 7.47 2.18 -23.69
N ASP A 164 7.50 3.20 -24.56
CA ASP A 164 7.91 4.55 -24.16
C ASP A 164 7.01 5.16 -23.09
N HIS A 165 5.68 4.98 -23.23
CA HIS A 165 4.69 5.51 -22.28
C HIS A 165 4.26 4.52 -21.21
N ILE A 166 4.72 3.27 -21.24
CA ILE A 166 4.26 2.21 -20.31
C ILE A 166 5.41 1.75 -19.42
N GLY A 167 5.17 1.79 -18.11
CA GLY A 167 6.04 1.19 -17.10
C GLY A 167 5.30 0.19 -16.22
N ILE A 168 6.02 -0.82 -15.76
CA ILE A 168 5.57 -1.79 -14.77
C ILE A 168 6.55 -1.70 -13.62
N MET A 169 6.07 -1.28 -12.45
CA MET A 169 6.87 -1.19 -11.24
C MET A 169 6.65 -2.37 -10.32
N PHE A 170 7.73 -2.78 -9.67
CA PHE A 170 7.73 -3.80 -8.64
C PHE A 170 8.52 -3.30 -7.43
N ASN A 171 7.88 -3.32 -6.27
CA ASN A 171 8.52 -3.08 -4.98
C ASN A 171 8.68 -4.40 -4.22
N ALA A 172 9.89 -4.65 -3.74
CA ALA A 172 10.29 -5.86 -3.02
C ALA A 172 10.85 -5.55 -1.61
N GLY A 173 10.82 -4.30 -1.16
CA GLY A 173 11.50 -3.93 0.08
C GLY A 173 11.37 -2.46 0.43
N ASP A 174 10.90 -2.24 1.66
CA ASP A 174 10.75 -0.94 2.26
C ASP A 174 11.50 -0.88 3.59
N LEU A 175 12.08 0.27 3.86
CA LEU A 175 12.57 0.66 5.16
C LEU A 175 11.71 1.83 5.64
N GLY A 176 11.08 1.70 6.81
CA GLY A 176 10.19 2.75 7.26
C GLY A 176 9.84 2.71 8.74
N TYR A 177 9.22 3.79 9.16
CA TYR A 177 8.59 3.94 10.45
C TYR A 177 7.10 4.21 10.24
N GLN A 178 6.26 3.48 10.98
CA GLN A 178 4.82 3.63 11.00
C GLN A 178 4.35 3.83 12.43
N THR A 179 3.36 4.70 12.62
CA THR A 179 2.53 4.67 13.82
C THR A 179 1.07 4.60 13.44
N THR A 180 0.32 3.76 14.15
CA THR A 180 -1.13 3.67 14.06
C THR A 180 -1.71 4.01 15.42
N VAL A 181 -2.66 4.93 15.46
CA VAL A 181 -3.38 5.33 16.68
C VAL A 181 -4.84 4.96 16.52
N ILE A 182 -5.36 4.21 17.49
CA ILE A 182 -6.77 3.81 17.58
C ILE A 182 -7.35 4.51 18.82
N LYS A 183 -8.42 5.27 18.64
CA LYS A 183 -9.12 5.96 19.72
C LYS A 183 -10.17 5.02 20.31
N GLN A 184 -10.10 4.79 21.62
CA GLN A 184 -11.04 3.95 22.35
C GLN A 184 -11.98 4.80 23.20
N ASP A 185 -13.02 4.18 23.75
CA ASP A 185 -13.98 4.87 24.62
C ASP A 185 -13.32 5.51 25.85
N GLY A 186 -13.82 6.70 26.21
CA GLY A 186 -13.41 7.46 27.38
C GLY A 186 -12.00 8.04 27.28
N ASP A 187 -11.75 8.95 26.33
CA ASP A 187 -10.47 9.65 26.05
C ASP A 187 -9.21 8.79 25.85
N ASN A 188 -9.33 7.47 26.01
CA ASN A 188 -8.26 6.50 25.92
C ASN A 188 -7.79 6.32 24.47
N LYS A 189 -6.48 6.16 24.28
CA LYS A 189 -5.87 5.97 22.96
C LYS A 189 -4.83 4.86 23.03
N VAL A 190 -4.91 3.93 22.10
CA VAL A 190 -3.87 2.92 21.87
C VAL A 190 -3.01 3.39 20.70
N SER A 191 -1.70 3.52 20.92
CA SER A 191 -0.73 3.88 19.89
C SER A 191 0.22 2.72 19.66
N ASN A 192 0.18 2.16 18.46
CA ASN A 192 1.16 1.20 18.00
C ASN A 192 2.24 1.93 17.19
N ARG A 193 3.51 1.59 17.43
CA ARG A 193 4.67 2.17 16.76
C ARG A 193 5.52 1.03 16.24
N ASP A 194 5.72 1.01 14.93
CA ASP A 194 6.36 -0.06 14.23
C ASP A 194 7.52 0.52 13.42
N PHE A 195 8.73 0.02 13.69
CA PHE A 195 9.87 0.21 12.79
C PHE A 195 10.04 -1.08 11.99
N SER A 196 10.11 -0.95 10.66
CA SER A 196 10.29 -2.10 9.78
C SER A 196 11.48 -1.91 8.86
N LEU A 197 12.35 -2.91 8.86
CA LEU A 197 13.29 -3.17 7.78
C LEU A 197 12.91 -4.55 7.26
N GLY A 198 12.25 -4.60 6.10
CA GLY A 198 11.70 -5.84 5.58
C GLY A 198 11.88 -5.94 4.08
N LEU A 199 12.21 -7.16 3.63
CA LEU A 199 11.89 -7.55 2.27
C LEU A 199 10.37 -7.67 2.20
N ASN A 200 9.76 -6.86 1.33
CA ASN A 200 8.33 -6.93 1.10
C ASN A 200 8.10 -8.14 0.19
N VAL A 201 7.83 -9.30 0.80
CA VAL A 201 7.51 -10.54 0.06
C VAL A 201 6.09 -10.51 -0.51
N GLY A 202 5.31 -9.46 -0.20
CA GLY A 202 4.04 -9.15 -0.83
C GLY A 202 4.25 -8.54 -2.21
N ALA A 203 3.45 -8.96 -3.19
CA ALA A 203 3.53 -8.41 -4.54
C ALA A 203 2.89 -7.02 -4.56
N THR A 204 3.71 -5.96 -4.54
CA THR A 204 3.25 -4.62 -4.91
C THR A 204 3.62 -4.37 -6.36
N ILE A 205 2.60 -4.33 -7.21
CA ILE A 205 2.75 -4.05 -8.64
C ILE A 205 2.09 -2.70 -8.91
N ALA A 206 2.78 -1.83 -9.65
CA ALA A 206 2.18 -0.61 -10.15
C ALA A 206 2.29 -0.52 -11.68
N PHE A 207 1.24 0.01 -12.29
CA PHE A 207 1.22 0.32 -13.71
C PHE A 207 1.42 1.82 -13.88
N ASN A 208 2.36 2.18 -14.74
CA ASN A 208 2.78 3.55 -15.01
C ASN A 208 2.42 3.94 -16.43
N TYR A 209 1.80 5.10 -16.58
CA TYR A 209 1.57 5.75 -17.87
C TYR A 209 2.19 7.15 -17.88
N TYR A 210 3.19 7.34 -18.74
CA TYR A 210 3.90 8.61 -18.91
C TYR A 210 3.22 9.47 -19.99
N PHE A 211 3.27 10.79 -19.85
CA PHE A 211 2.75 11.76 -20.83
C PHE A 211 3.30 13.17 -20.60
#